data_AF-A0A840CDF2-F1
#
_entry.id   AF-A0A840CDF2-F1
#
_cell.length_a   1.000
_cell.length_b   1.000
_cell.length_c   1.000
_cell.angle_alpha   90.00
_cell.angle_beta   90.00
_cell.angle_gamma   90.00
#
_symmetry.space_group_name_H-M   'P 1'
#
loop_
_entity.id
_entity.type
_entity.pdbx_description
1 polymer ?
#
loop_
_entity_poly.entity_id
_entity_poly.type
_entity_poly.pdbx_seq_one_letter_code
_entity_poly.pdbx_strand_id
1 'polypeptide(L)'
;MEGSVLARIAAIVFVAIAITAALVEMGRDKAGQAVRPTVLVAPEPDPLRAEQRRCQELGEAAASDPDCLAVWAETRDRFLGRDRTGAE
;
A
#
# COMPACT_ATOMS: atom_id res chain seq x y z
N MET A 1 -24.26 -31.38 -24.93
CA MET A 1 -24.81 -30.22 -24.18
C MET A 1 -23.71 -29.34 -23.54
N GLU A 2 -22.45 -29.43 -23.99
CA GLU A 2 -21.31 -28.81 -23.29
C GLU A 2 -21.01 -27.36 -23.76
N GLY A 3 -21.35 -27.02 -25.01
CA GLY A 3 -21.12 -25.67 -25.55
C GLY A 3 -21.91 -24.56 -24.83
N SER A 4 -23.09 -24.89 -24.30
CA SER A 4 -23.87 -23.92 -23.50
C SER A 4 -23.24 -23.63 -22.14
N VAL A 5 -22.54 -24.61 -21.55
CA VAL A 5 -21.86 -24.45 -20.26
C VAL A 5 -20.60 -23.62 -20.44
N LEU A 6 -19.81 -23.89 -21.49
CA LEU A 6 -18.63 -23.10 -21.83
C LEU A 6 -18.98 -21.64 -22.13
N ALA A 7 -20.06 -21.40 -22.88
CA ALA A 7 -20.54 -20.04 -23.17
C ALA A 7 -20.93 -19.28 -21.88
N ARG A 8 -21.58 -19.96 -20.93
CA ARG A 8 -21.96 -19.37 -19.64
C ARG A 8 -20.74 -19.03 -18.79
N ILE A 9 -19.74 -19.92 -18.74
CA ILE A 9 -18.48 -19.68 -18.01
C ILE A 9 -17.79 -18.45 -18.59
N ALA A 10 -17.65 -18.37 -19.91
CA ALA A 10 -17.04 -17.21 -20.57
C ALA A 10 -17.78 -15.89 -20.25
N ALA A 11 -19.12 -15.92 -20.28
CA ALA A 11 -19.93 -14.76 -19.94
C ALA A 11 -19.75 -14.33 -18.47
N ILE A 12 -19.70 -15.27 -17.53
CA ILE A 12 -19.50 -14.99 -16.10
C ILE A 12 -18.12 -14.36 -15.87
N VAL A 13 -17.07 -14.92 -16.48
CA VAL A 13 -15.70 -14.39 -16.36
C VAL A 13 -15.63 -12.96 -16.92
N PHE A 14 -16.23 -12.71 -18.08
CA PHE A 14 -16.25 -11.37 -18.67
C PHE A 14 -16.95 -10.35 -17.77
N VAL A 15 -18.12 -10.71 -17.21
CA VAL A 15 -18.86 -9.86 -16.27
C VAL A 15 -18.04 -9.59 -15.00
N ALA A 16 -17.37 -10.60 -14.45
CA ALA A 16 -16.53 -10.44 -13.26
C ALA A 16 -15.36 -9.47 -13.51
N ILE A 17 -14.69 -9.57 -14.67
CA ILE A 17 -13.63 -8.65 -15.08
C ILE A 17 -14.18 -7.23 -15.23
N ALA A 18 -15.33 -7.07 -15.90
CA ALA A 18 -15.96 -5.76 -16.09
C ALA A 18 -16.32 -5.08 -14.76
N ILE A 19 -16.87 -5.84 -13.80
CA ILE A 19 -17.19 -5.31 -12.46
C ILE A 19 -15.91 -4.88 -11.73
N THR A 20 -14.86 -5.70 -11.78
CA THR A 20 -13.58 -5.40 -11.12
C THR A 20 -12.97 -4.12 -11.70
N ALA A 21 -12.96 -3.98 -13.03
CA ALA A 21 -12.47 -2.79 -13.70
C ALA A 21 -13.27 -1.52 -13.32
N ALA A 22 -14.60 -1.61 -13.26
CA ALA A 22 -15.46 -0.50 -12.85
C ALA A 22 -15.18 -0.06 -11.40
N LEU A 23 -14.97 -1.01 -10.48
CA LEU A 23 -14.61 -0.70 -9.09
C LEU A 23 -13.25 -0.01 -8.98
N VAL A 24 -12.27 -0.43 -9.79
CA VAL A 24 -10.94 0.21 -9.83
C VAL A 24 -11.04 1.64 -10.36
N GLU A 25 -11.79 1.87 -11.43
CA GLU A 25 -11.95 3.21 -12.01
C GLU A 25 -12.63 4.17 -11.02
N MET A 26 -13.70 3.71 -10.34
CA MET A 26 -14.34 4.49 -9.28
C MET A 26 -13.41 4.81 -8.09
N GLY A 27 -12.46 3.91 -7.80
CA GLY A 27 -11.41 4.15 -6.80
C GLY A 27 -10.40 5.20 -7.26
N ARG A 28 -10.04 5.21 -8.55
CA ARG A 28 -9.13 6.20 -9.14
C ARG A 28 -9.73 7.61 -9.14
N ASP A 29 -11.02 7.76 -9.44
CA ASP A 29 -11.71 9.05 -9.36
C ASP A 29 -11.71 9.63 -7.94
N LYS A 30 -11.85 8.77 -6.93
CA LYS A 30 -11.75 9.16 -5.51
C LYS A 30 -10.32 9.55 -5.13
N ALA A 31 -9.31 8.88 -5.69
CA ALA A 31 -7.91 9.22 -5.49
C ALA A 31 -7.52 10.56 -6.14
N GLY A 32 -8.10 10.91 -7.30
CA GLY A 32 -7.93 12.22 -7.95
C GLY A 32 -8.49 13.39 -7.14
N GLN A 33 -9.57 13.16 -6.38
CA GLN A 33 -10.19 14.17 -5.51
C GLN A 33 -9.44 14.35 -4.17
N ALA A 34 -8.60 13.38 -3.77
CA ALA A 34 -7.92 13.37 -2.46
C ALA A 34 -6.63 14.23 -2.42
N VAL A 35 -6.21 14.86 -3.52
CA VAL A 35 -4.94 15.61 -3.57
C VAL A 35 -5.20 17.11 -3.74
N ARG A 36 -5.81 17.72 -2.72
CA ARG A 36 -5.38 19.07 -2.34
C ARG A 36 -4.61 18.91 -1.04
N PRO A 37 -3.26 18.89 -1.08
CA PRO A 37 -2.52 18.98 0.16
C PRO A 37 -2.81 20.37 0.72
N THR A 38 -3.61 20.42 1.78
CA THR A 38 -3.48 21.51 2.75
C THR A 38 -2.00 21.49 3.11
N VAL A 39 -1.27 22.57 2.79
CA VAL A 39 0.15 22.70 3.12
C VAL A 39 0.24 22.78 4.65
N LEU A 40 0.19 21.62 5.29
CA LEU A 40 0.67 21.42 6.64
C LEU A 40 2.18 21.59 6.53
N VAL A 41 2.71 22.55 7.29
CA VAL A 41 4.13 22.80 7.53
C VAL A 41 4.88 21.48 7.42
N ALA A 42 5.78 21.37 6.43
CA ALA A 42 6.55 20.16 6.22
C ALA A 42 7.24 19.82 7.56
N PRO A 43 6.89 18.69 8.21
CA PRO A 43 7.59 18.28 9.41
C PRO A 43 9.06 18.11 9.05
N GLU A 44 9.92 18.41 10.02
CA GLU A 44 11.37 18.24 9.93
C GLU A 44 11.70 16.91 9.24
N PRO A 45 12.67 16.88 8.30
CA PRO A 45 12.91 15.72 7.47
C PRO A 45 13.26 14.50 8.34
N ASP A 46 12.27 13.66 8.57
CA ASP A 46 12.41 12.48 9.42
C ASP A 46 13.51 11.57 8.86
N PRO A 47 14.64 11.38 9.55
CA PRO A 47 15.72 10.53 9.09
C PRO A 47 15.24 9.09 8.84
N LEU A 48 14.19 8.65 9.56
CA LEU A 48 13.57 7.35 9.35
C LEU A 48 12.97 7.20 7.95
N ARG A 49 12.54 8.28 7.30
CA ARG A 49 12.06 8.22 5.91
C ARG A 49 13.17 8.00 4.90
N ALA A 50 14.39 8.46 5.18
CA ALA A 50 15.53 8.21 4.29
C ALA A 50 15.93 6.73 4.33
N GLU A 51 16.01 6.15 5.53
CA GLU A 51 16.31 4.73 5.70
C GLU A 51 15.20 3.83 5.15
N GLN A 52 13.93 4.19 5.34
CA GLN A 52 12.82 3.47 4.72
C GLN A 52 12.93 3.43 3.19
N ARG A 53 13.32 4.54 2.54
CA ARG A 53 13.53 4.57 1.08
C ARG A 53 14.68 3.67 0.66
N ARG A 54 15.81 3.73 1.37
CA ARG A 54 16.96 2.83 1.13
C ARG A 54 16.52 1.36 1.19
N CYS A 55 15.76 0.98 2.21
CA CYS A 55 15.26 -0.39 2.35
C CYS A 55 14.23 -0.77 1.28
N GLN A 56 13.44 0.17 0.77
CA GLN A 56 12.53 -0.07 -0.36
C GLN A 56 13.30 -0.30 -1.67
N GLU A 57 14.38 0.44 -1.90
CA GLU A 57 15.25 0.28 -3.08
C GLU A 57 15.95 -1.09 -3.10
N LEU A 58 16.25 -1.65 -1.91
CA LEU A 58 16.77 -3.02 -1.75
C LEU A 58 15.75 -4.12 -2.11
N GLY A 59 14.44 -3.82 -2.04
CA GLY A 59 13.38 -4.77 -2.39
C GLY A 59 13.39 -6.03 -1.51
N GLU A 60 13.36 -7.20 -2.13
CA GLU A 60 13.35 -8.49 -1.42
C GLU A 60 14.56 -8.68 -0.51
N ALA A 61 15.73 -8.18 -0.91
CA ALA A 61 16.97 -8.32 -0.12
C ALA A 61 16.84 -7.68 1.28
N ALA A 62 16.02 -6.62 1.41
CA ALA A 62 15.76 -5.98 2.70
C ALA A 62 15.07 -6.91 3.71
N ALA A 63 14.36 -7.96 3.25
CA ALA A 63 13.69 -8.91 4.14
C ALA A 63 14.65 -9.74 5.00
N SER A 64 15.92 -9.85 4.57
CA SER A 64 16.98 -10.55 5.30
C SER A 64 18.04 -9.58 5.87
N ASP A 65 17.89 -8.27 5.66
CA ASP A 65 18.82 -7.26 6.13
C ASP A 65 18.44 -6.81 7.55
N PRO A 66 19.32 -6.99 8.56
CA PRO A 66 19.01 -6.67 9.94
C PRO A 66 18.75 -5.18 10.18
N ASP A 67 19.39 -4.29 9.42
CA ASP A 67 19.19 -2.84 9.53
C ASP A 67 17.79 -2.47 9.01
N CYS A 68 17.37 -3.07 7.90
CA CYS A 68 16.02 -2.84 7.37
C CYS A 68 14.91 -3.41 8.26
N LEU A 69 15.14 -4.56 8.89
CA LEU A 69 14.22 -5.10 9.88
C LEU A 69 14.04 -4.15 11.08
N ALA A 70 15.13 -3.51 11.55
CA ALA A 70 15.07 -2.53 12.62
C ALA A 70 14.27 -1.27 12.23
N VAL A 71 14.52 -0.75 11.03
CA VAL A 71 13.80 0.42 10.48
C VAL A 71 12.30 0.18 10.39
N TRP A 72 11.87 -1.01 9.96
CA TRP A 72 10.44 -1.36 9.92
C TRP A 72 9.84 -1.54 11.30
N ALA A 73 10.57 -2.12 12.25
CA ALA A 73 10.12 -2.24 13.63
C ALA A 73 9.88 -0.85 14.24
N GLU A 74 10.84 0.07 14.08
CA GLU A 74 10.71 1.45 14.57
C GLU A 74 9.55 2.20 13.89
N THR A 75 9.42 2.08 12.57
CA THR A 75 8.33 2.71 11.81
C THR A 75 6.96 2.21 12.31
N ARG A 76 6.83 0.90 12.53
CA ARG A 76 5.62 0.29 13.08
C ARG A 76 5.34 0.80 14.49
N ASP A 77 6.37 0.88 15.33
CA ASP A 77 6.19 1.27 16.72
C ASP A 77 5.79 2.75 16.86
N ARG A 78 6.37 3.65 16.03
CA ARG A 78 5.91 5.05 15.92
C ARG A 78 4.47 5.15 15.42
N PHE A 79 4.10 4.37 14.40
CA PHE A 79 2.74 4.35 13.88
C PHE A 79 1.71 3.90 14.93
N LEU A 80 2.10 2.92 15.75
CA LEU A 80 1.28 2.41 16.84
C LEU A 80 1.40 3.23 18.13
N GLY A 81 2.22 4.28 18.17
CA GLY A 81 2.46 5.13 19.34
C GLY A 81 3.15 4.42 20.51
N ARG A 82 3.88 3.33 20.24
CA ARG A 82 4.59 2.52 21.24
C ARG A 82 5.94 3.11 21.67
N ASP A 83 6.51 3.97 20.83
CA ASP A 83 7.70 4.77 21.13
C ASP A 83 7.52 5.63 22.40
N ARG A 84 6.30 6.10 22.66
CA ARG A 84 5.94 6.86 23.86
C ARG A 84 5.72 6.01 25.11
N THR A 85 5.40 4.72 24.98
CA THR A 85 5.03 3.85 26.10
C THR A 85 6.25 3.28 26.84
N GLY A 86 7.44 3.30 26.24
CA GLY A 86 8.70 2.88 26.88
C GLY A 86 9.42 3.97 27.67
N ALA A 87 8.85 5.19 27.73
CA ALA A 87 9.43 6.35 28.41
C ALA A 87 8.80 6.63 29.79
N GLU A 88 7.88 5.78 30.27
CA GLU A 88 7.27 5.83 31.61
C GLU A 88 7.87 4.78 32.56
#